data_AF-A0A0F4JLW1-F1
#
_entry.id   AF-A0A0F4JLW1-F1
#
_cell.length_a   1.000
_cell.length_b   1.000
_cell.length_c   1.000
_cell.angle_alpha   90.00
_cell.angle_beta   90.00
_cell.angle_gamma   90.00
#
_symmetry.space_group_name_H-M   'P 1'
#
loop_
_entity.id
_entity.type
_entity.pdbx_description
1 polymer ?
#
loop_
_entity_poly.entity_id
_entity_poly.type
_entity_poly.pdbx_seq_one_letter_code
_entity_poly.pdbx_strand_id
1 'polypeptide(L)' 'MWKSYGARSVLRGVNVTVEPGTLLGVTGGNGAGKTTLLRTMVGELAPDEGAVHRDGEIGY' A
#
# COMPACT_ATOMS: atom_id res chain seq x y z
N MET A 1 5.80 -5.69 1.63
CA MET A 1 6.14 -4.40 2.27
C MET A 1 5.56 -4.29 3.69
N TRP A 2 6.18 -3.45 4.51
CA TRP A 2 5.80 -3.19 5.90
C TRP A 2 5.68 -1.69 6.19
N LYS A 3 4.78 -1.32 7.10
CA LYS A 3 4.61 0.06 7.57
C LYS A 3 4.08 0.12 8.99
N SER A 4 4.67 0.99 9.80
CA SER A 4 4.32 1.23 11.19
C SER A 4 4.16 2.73 11.47
N TYR A 5 3.31 3.05 12.46
CA TYR A 5 3.22 4.38 13.07
C TYR A 5 3.50 4.22 14.57
N GLY A 6 4.66 4.70 15.02
CA GLY A 6 5.17 4.40 16.35
C GLY A 6 5.29 2.89 16.57
N ALA A 7 4.77 2.39 17.69
CA ALA A 7 4.79 0.97 18.02
C ALA A 7 3.77 0.11 17.25
N ARG A 8 2.86 0.73 16.48
CA ARG A 8 1.78 0.01 15.79
C ARG A 8 2.17 -0.31 14.35
N SER A 9 2.34 -1.59 14.06
CA SER A 9 2.44 -2.07 12.68
C SER A 9 1.07 -2.09 12.01
N VAL A 10 0.93 -1.33 10.91
CA VAL A 10 -0.28 -1.16 10.10
C VAL A 10 -0.26 -2.03 8.85
N LEU A 11 0.87 -2.11 8.15
CA LEU A 11 1.08 -3.04 7.04
C LEU A 11 2.10 -4.10 7.47
N ARG A 12 1.72 -5.38 7.30
CA ARG A 12 2.51 -6.53 7.76
C ARG A 12 2.76 -7.48 6.61
N GLY A 13 3.94 -7.39 5.99
CA GLY A 13 4.34 -8.32 4.93
C GLY A 13 3.39 -8.35 3.73
N VAL A 14 2.80 -7.21 3.35
CA VAL A 14 1.83 -7.15 2.25
C VAL A 14 2.55 -7.36 0.92
N ASN A 15 2.10 -8.33 0.13
CA ASN A 15 2.58 -8.58 -1.22
C ASN A 15 1.39 -8.48 -2.17
N VAL A 16 1.50 -7.60 -3.16
CA VAL A 16 0.45 -7.34 -4.16
C VAL A 16 1.11 -6.93 -5.46
N THR A 17 0.58 -7.42 -6.57
CA THR A 17 0.92 -7.01 -7.93
C THR A 17 -0.37 -6.52 -8.60
N VAL A 18 -0.28 -5.39 -9.31
CA VAL A 18 -1.42 -4.82 -10.04
C VAL A 18 -0.99 -4.63 -11.48
N GLU A 19 -1.71 -5.27 -12.39
CA GLU A 19 -1.43 -5.17 -13.82
C GLU A 19 -1.99 -3.85 -14.40
N PRO A 20 -1.34 -3.27 -15.43
CA PRO A 20 -1.87 -2.10 -16.13
C PRO A 20 -3.32 -2.29 -16.60
N GLY A 21 -4.16 -1.26 -16.43
CA GLY A 21 -5.57 -1.32 -16.78
C GLY A 21 -6.48 -2.03 -15.77
N THR A 22 -5.92 -2.49 -14.63
CA THR A 22 -6.70 -3.11 -13.56
C THR A 22 -7.28 -2.07 -12.61
N LEU A 23 -8.56 -2.23 -12.26
CA LEU A 23 -9.18 -1.51 -11.14
C LEU A 23 -9.03 -2.33 -9.85
N LEU A 24 -8.22 -1.84 -8.91
CA LEU A 24 -8.04 -2.47 -7.60
C LEU A 24 -8.92 -1.81 -6.53
N GLY A 25 -9.82 -2.59 -5.92
CA GLY A 25 -10.56 -2.18 -4.72
C GLY A 25 -9.95 -2.76 -3.45
N VAL A 26 -9.62 -1.91 -2.46
CA VAL A 26 -9.14 -2.35 -1.14
C VAL A 26 -10.26 -2.20 -0.10
N THR A 27 -10.67 -3.30 0.52
CA THR A 27 -11.76 -3.33 1.51
C THR A 27 -11.26 -3.81 2.88
N GLY A 28 -12.09 -3.64 3.92
CA GLY A 28 -11.75 -3.99 5.31
C GLY A 28 -12.24 -2.95 6.31
N GLY A 29 -12.18 -3.30 7.61
CA GLY A 29 -12.66 -2.44 8.70
C GLY A 29 -11.88 -1.12 8.86
N ASN A 30 -12.41 -0.22 9.70
CA ASN A 30 -11.71 1.01 10.07
C ASN A 30 -10.39 0.68 10.78
N GLY A 31 -9.30 1.34 10.37
CA GLY A 31 -7.97 1.08 10.92
C GLY A 31 -7.26 -0.18 10.39
N ALA A 32 -7.82 -0.87 9.39
CA ALA A 32 -7.19 -2.03 8.74
C ALA A 32 -5.97 -1.69 7.86
N GLY A 33 -5.63 -0.41 7.70
CA GLY A 33 -4.46 0.02 6.92
C GLY A 33 -4.71 0.27 5.43
N LYS A 34 -5.96 0.32 4.98
CA LYS A 34 -6.33 0.54 3.56
C LYS A 34 -5.73 1.82 2.97
N THR A 35 -5.95 2.96 3.63
CA THR A 35 -5.39 4.25 3.21
C THR A 35 -3.87 4.23 3.24
N THR A 36 -3.26 3.54 4.22
CA THR A 36 -1.80 3.36 4.28
C THR A 36 -1.31 2.51 3.10
N LEU A 37 -2.00 1.42 2.76
CA LEU A 37 -1.70 0.58 1.60
C LEU A 37 -1.75 1.40 0.31
N LEU A 38 -2.87 2.08 0.03
CA LEU A 38 -3.06 2.87 -1.18
C LEU A 38 -1.99 3.98 -1.30
N ARG A 39 -1.78 4.77 -0.24
CA ARG A 39 -0.74 5.82 -0.22
C ARG A 39 0.67 5.28 -0.44
N THR A 40 0.96 4.10 0.11
CA THR A 40 2.27 3.45 -0.09
C THR A 40 2.42 2.97 -1.53
N MET A 41 1.35 2.43 -2.12
CA MET A 41 1.34 1.96 -3.50
C MET A 41 1.48 3.09 -4.52
N VAL A 42 0.91 4.28 -4.28
CA VAL A 42 1.08 5.45 -5.17
C VAL A 42 2.37 6.23 -4.89
N GLY A 43 3.05 5.94 -3.77
CA GLY A 43 4.31 6.56 -3.37
C GLY A 43 4.18 7.87 -2.59
N GLU A 44 2.98 8.21 -2.10
CA GLU A 44 2.79 9.28 -1.11
C GLU A 44 3.39 8.92 0.25
N LEU A 45 3.57 7.63 0.52
CA LEU A 45 4.13 7.12 1.76
C LEU A 45 5.23 6.10 1.45
N ALA A 46 6.42 6.26 2.01
CA ALA A 46 7.45 5.25 1.90
C ALA A 46 7.15 4.07 2.85
N PRO A 47 7.32 2.80 2.41
CA PRO A 47 7.31 1.66 3.32
C PRO A 47 8.53 1.74 4.26
N ASP A 48 8.41 1.14 5.44
CA ASP A 48 9.55 1.03 6.36
C ASP A 48 10.47 -0.13 5.94
N GLU A 49 9.89 -1.21 5.40
CA GLU A 49 10.62 -2.34 4.85
C GLU A 49 9.96 -2.90 3.57
N GLY A 50 10.78 -3.48 2.70
CA GLY A 50 10.39 -3.94 1.37
C GLY A 50 10.38 -2.80 0.34
N ALA A 51 9.79 -3.05 -0.82
CA ALA A 51 9.78 -2.11 -1.93
C ALA A 51 8.40 -2.03 -2.60
N VAL A 52 8.19 -0.92 -3.30
CA VAL A 52 7.06 -0.70 -4.21
C VAL A 52 7.64 -0.28 -5.55
N HIS A 53 7.43 -1.12 -6.56
CA HIS A 53 7.79 -0.83 -7.95
C HIS A 53 6.53 -0.34 -8.68
N ARG A 54 6.70 0.73 -9.45
CA ARG A 54 5.61 1.39 -10.19
C ARG A 54 6.14 1.70 -11.58
N ASP A 55 5.42 1.21 -12.58
CA ASP A 55 5.69 1.52 -13.97
C ASP A 55 4.48 2.28 -14.54
N GLY A 56 4.69 3.54 -14.91
CA GLY A 56 3.64 4.45 -15.39
C GLY A 56 2.93 5.25 -14.29
N GLU A 57 1.75 5.79 -14.64
CA GLU A 57 0.92 6.60 -13.74
C GLU A 57 -0.18 5.76 -13.09
N ILE A 58 -0.46 6.04 -11.81
CA ILE A 58 -1.55 5.41 -11.05
C ILE A 58 -2.59 6.48 -10.74
N GLY A 59 -3.82 6.28 -11.21
CA GLY A 59 -4.99 7.04 -10.77
C GLY A 59 -5.58 6.42 -9.49
N TYR A 60 -5.90 7.24 -8.49
CA TYR A 60 -6.51 6.79 -7.23
C TYR A 60 -7.70 7.67 -6.83
#